data_AF-A0A528X9H0-F1
#
_entry.id   AF-A0A528X9H0-F1
#
_cell.length_a   1.000
_cell.length_b   1.000
_cell.length_c   1.000
_cell.angle_alpha   90.00
_cell.angle_beta   90.00
_cell.angle_gamma   90.00
#
_symmetry.space_group_name_H-M   'P 1'
#
loop_
_entity.id
_entity.type
_entity.pdbx_description
1 polymer ?
#
loop_
_entity_poly.entity_id
_entity_poly.type
_entity_poly.pdbx_seq_one_letter_code
_entity_poly.pdbx_strand_id
1 'polypeptide(L)'
;MRLRVEILAALLVGAFAWPAAAQECGGDFKAWKQGVAAEAKAAGVGAVGLDALEYAVIDEKVLARDRAQGVFAQTFTQFSNRMIST
;
A
#
# COMPACT_ATOMS: atom_id res chain seq x y z
N MET A 1 -27.52 -16.92 36.57
CA MET A 1 -27.10 -17.11 35.17
C MET A 1 -27.00 -15.80 34.39
N ARG A 2 -28.00 -14.91 34.42
CA ARG A 2 -27.97 -13.62 33.69
C ARG A 2 -26.69 -12.79 33.93
N LEU A 3 -26.29 -12.56 35.18
CA LEU A 3 -25.08 -11.78 35.50
C LEU A 3 -23.77 -12.36 34.93
N ARG A 4 -23.68 -13.69 34.75
CA ARG A 4 -22.50 -14.34 34.14
C ARG A 4 -22.48 -14.13 32.62
N VAL A 5 -23.65 -14.09 31.99
CA VAL A 5 -23.81 -13.81 30.56
C VAL A 5 -23.46 -12.35 30.26
N GLU A 6 -23.88 -11.41 31.10
CA GLU A 6 -23.51 -9.99 30.96
C GLU A 6 -21.99 -9.76 31.07
N ILE A 7 -21.33 -10.44 32.02
CA ILE A 7 -19.87 -10.35 32.20
C ILE A 7 -19.12 -10.97 31.01
N LEU A 8 -19.59 -12.12 30.51
CA LEU A 8 -19.03 -12.76 29.31
C LEU A 8 -19.22 -11.89 28.07
N ALA A 9 -20.38 -11.25 27.92
CA ALA A 9 -20.66 -10.32 26.82
C ALA A 9 -19.76 -9.08 26.90
N ALA A 10 -19.58 -8.50 28.08
CA ALA A 10 -18.67 -7.36 28.28
C ALA A 10 -17.20 -7.72 28.00
N LEU A 11 -16.75 -8.91 28.38
CA LEU A 11 -15.40 -9.40 28.09
C LEU A 11 -15.18 -9.66 26.59
N LEU A 12 -16.19 -10.20 25.90
CA LEU A 12 -16.12 -10.42 24.45
C LEU A 12 -16.07 -9.09 23.68
N VAL A 13 -16.83 -8.08 24.08
CA VAL A 13 -16.79 -6.74 23.44
C VAL A 13 -15.45 -6.03 23.68
N GLY A 14 -14.84 -6.20 24.86
CA GLY A 14 -13.52 -5.65 25.16
C GLY A 14 -12.37 -6.31 24.38
N ALA A 15 -12.49 -7.59 24.02
CA ALA A 15 -11.45 -8.34 23.32
C ALA A 15 -11.27 -7.95 21.83
N PHE A 16 -12.30 -7.35 21.21
CA PHE A 16 -12.22 -6.87 19.81
C PHE A 16 -11.82 -5.39 19.69
N ALA A 17 -11.61 -4.69 20.80
CA ALA A 17 -11.14 -3.31 20.82
C ALA A 17 -9.61 -3.20 20.69
N TRP A 18 -9.00 -4.03 19.84
CA TRP A 18 -7.59 -3.87 19.52
C TRP A 18 -7.44 -2.64 18.62
N PRO A 19 -6.64 -1.62 19.00
CA PRO A 19 -6.32 -0.56 18.06
C PRO A 19 -5.67 -1.23 16.84
N ALA A 20 -6.26 -1.04 15.67
CA ALA A 20 -5.60 -1.41 14.43
C ALA A 20 -4.33 -0.56 14.37
N ALA A 21 -3.19 -1.16 14.71
CA ALA A 21 -1.91 -0.55 14.46
C ALA A 21 -1.86 -0.34 12.95
N ALA A 22 -1.95 0.93 12.53
CA ALA A 22 -1.65 1.25 11.15
C ALA A 22 -0.26 0.70 10.90
N GLN A 23 -0.13 -0.20 9.92
CA GLN A 23 1.18 -0.66 9.52
C GLN A 23 1.97 0.59 9.15
N GLU A 24 3.16 0.76 9.73
CA GLU A 24 3.99 1.89 9.36
C GLU A 24 4.26 1.79 7.85
N CYS A 25 3.72 2.76 7.11
CA CYS A 25 3.96 2.86 5.68
C CYS A 25 5.36 3.44 5.49
N GLY A 26 6.27 2.61 4.99
CA GLY A 26 7.68 2.94 4.86
C GLY A 26 8.54 1.79 5.35
N GLY A 27 9.81 1.78 4.96
CA GLY A 27 10.73 0.71 5.31
C GLY A 27 12.01 0.79 4.48
N ASP A 28 12.93 -0.14 4.76
CA ASP A 28 14.18 -0.24 4.01
C ASP A 28 13.90 -0.70 2.57
N PHE A 29 14.24 0.15 1.59
CA PHE A 29 14.02 -0.14 0.17
C PHE A 29 14.75 -1.40 -0.29
N LYS A 30 15.93 -1.68 0.27
CA LYS A 30 16.71 -2.86 -0.11
C LYS A 30 16.04 -4.15 0.36
N ALA A 31 15.53 -4.19 1.59
CA ALA A 31 14.76 -5.31 2.12
C ALA A 31 13.49 -5.55 1.30
N TRP A 32 12.75 -4.49 0.95
CA TRP A 32 11.61 -4.60 0.04
C TRP A 32 12.01 -5.17 -1.33
N LYS A 33 13.09 -4.64 -1.93
CA LYS A 33 13.59 -5.10 -3.24
C LYS A 33 13.99 -6.57 -3.24
N GLN A 34 14.58 -7.06 -2.16
CA GLN A 34 14.90 -8.48 -1.97
C GLN A 34 13.64 -9.35 -1.89
N GLY A 35 12.59 -8.87 -1.22
CA GLY A 35 11.27 -9.54 -1.22
C GLY A 35 10.70 -9.66 -2.64
N VAL A 36 10.69 -8.56 -3.39
CA VAL A 36 10.26 -8.54 -4.80
C VAL A 36 11.08 -9.51 -5.65
N ALA A 37 12.40 -9.58 -5.47
CA ALA A 37 13.25 -10.53 -6.18
C ALA A 37 12.88 -11.99 -5.88
N ALA A 38 12.55 -12.30 -4.62
CA ALA A 38 12.10 -13.64 -4.22
C ALA A 38 10.74 -14.00 -4.86
N GLU A 39 9.80 -13.06 -4.88
CA GLU A 39 8.49 -13.22 -5.54
C GLU A 39 8.66 -13.41 -7.06
N ALA A 40 9.47 -12.58 -7.72
CA ALA A 40 9.76 -12.67 -9.14
C ALA A 40 10.39 -14.02 -9.50
N LYS A 41 11.35 -14.50 -8.70
CA LYS A 41 11.95 -15.82 -8.87
C LYS A 41 10.90 -16.94 -8.73
N ALA A 42 10.01 -16.86 -7.73
CA ALA A 42 8.93 -17.82 -7.54
C ALA A 42 7.94 -17.81 -8.72
N ALA A 43 7.74 -16.66 -9.37
CA ALA A 43 6.94 -16.50 -10.57
C ALA A 43 7.65 -16.97 -11.86
N GLY A 44 8.89 -17.44 -11.79
CA GLY A 44 9.63 -17.96 -12.94
C GLY A 44 10.46 -16.94 -13.72
N VAL A 45 10.70 -15.75 -13.16
CA VAL A 45 11.58 -14.74 -13.78
C VAL A 45 13.02 -15.27 -13.83
N GLY A 46 13.61 -15.25 -15.03
CA GLY A 46 14.98 -15.71 -15.27
C GLY A 46 16.05 -14.71 -14.81
N ALA A 47 17.31 -15.17 -14.83
CA ALA A 47 18.46 -14.43 -14.30
C ALA A 47 18.58 -13.00 -14.85
N VAL A 48 18.39 -12.80 -16.17
CA VAL A 48 18.47 -11.47 -16.79
C VAL A 48 17.53 -10.44 -16.15
N GLY A 49 16.30 -10.86 -15.80
CA GLY A 49 15.32 -9.97 -15.15
C GLY A 49 15.66 -9.67 -13.69
N LEU A 50 16.18 -10.66 -12.97
CA LEU A 50 16.62 -10.50 -11.58
C LEU A 50 17.87 -9.61 -11.49
N ASP A 51 18.83 -9.79 -12.42
CA ASP A 51 20.03 -8.95 -12.51
C ASP A 51 19.66 -7.51 -12.86
N ALA A 52 18.67 -7.30 -13.73
CA ALA A 52 18.17 -5.97 -14.05
C ALA A 52 17.53 -5.28 -12.82
N LEU A 53 16.81 -6.05 -11.99
CA LEU A 53 16.19 -5.55 -10.75
C LEU A 53 17.24 -5.03 -9.75
N GLU A 54 18.45 -5.58 -9.73
CA GLU A 54 19.52 -5.09 -8.85
C GLU A 54 19.89 -3.63 -9.11
N TYR A 55 19.79 -3.16 -10.36
CA TYR A 55 20.05 -1.78 -10.74
C TYR A 55 18.87 -0.83 -10.45
N ALA A 56 17.70 -1.36 -10.05
CA ALA A 56 16.55 -0.54 -9.71
C ALA A 56 16.82 0.30 -8.45
N VAL A 57 16.50 1.60 -8.55
CA VAL A 57 16.63 2.62 -7.51
C VAL A 57 15.34 3.41 -7.39
N ILE A 58 15.18 4.10 -6.26
CA ILE A 58 14.08 5.06 -6.08
C ILE A 58 14.29 6.24 -7.02
N ASP A 59 13.26 6.57 -7.80
CA ASP A 59 13.16 7.82 -8.54
C ASP A 59 12.17 8.76 -7.83
N GLU A 60 12.71 9.85 -7.27
CA GLU A 60 11.92 10.87 -6.57
C GLU A 60 10.84 11.51 -7.47
N LYS A 61 11.05 11.56 -8.79
CA LYS A 61 10.03 12.07 -9.71
C LYS A 61 8.81 11.16 -9.73
N VAL A 62 9.00 9.84 -9.68
CA VAL A 62 7.89 8.87 -9.63
C VAL A 62 7.11 9.05 -8.34
N LEU A 63 7.79 9.14 -7.20
CA LEU A 63 7.15 9.36 -5.89
C LEU A 63 6.44 10.70 -5.81
N ALA A 64 7.02 11.77 -6.38
CA ALA A 64 6.37 13.07 -6.44
C ALA A 64 5.07 13.03 -7.26
N ARG A 65 5.05 12.28 -8.37
CA ARG A 65 3.85 12.12 -9.21
C ARG A 65 2.77 11.29 -8.53
N ASP A 66 3.16 10.21 -7.85
CA ASP A 66 2.24 9.39 -7.06
C ASP A 66 1.54 10.21 -5.96
N ARG A 67 2.33 11.00 -5.21
CA ARG A 67 1.81 11.89 -4.16
C ARG A 67 1.02 13.09 -4.70
N ALA A 68 1.20 13.47 -5.96
CA ALA A 68 0.66 14.72 -6.47
C ALA A 68 -0.87 14.80 -6.49
N GLN A 69 -1.60 13.67 -6.56
CA GLN A 69 -3.08 13.48 -6.40
C GLN A 69 -4.03 14.60 -6.91
N GLY A 70 -3.57 15.52 -7.75
CA GLY A 70 -4.25 16.79 -8.06
C GLY A 70 -5.40 16.68 -9.05
N VAL A 71 -5.65 15.48 -9.58
CA VAL A 71 -6.83 15.21 -10.41
C VAL A 71 -8.11 15.29 -9.59
N PHE A 72 -8.07 14.87 -8.33
CA PHE A 72 -9.25 14.85 -7.45
C PHE A 72 -9.62 16.22 -6.90
N ALA A 73 -8.74 17.22 -7.05
CA ALA A 73 -9.02 18.61 -6.67
C ALA A 73 -9.67 19.43 -7.80
N GLN A 74 -9.85 18.85 -8.98
CA GLN A 74 -10.41 19.56 -10.14
C GLN A 74 -11.94 19.52 -10.13
N THR A 75 -12.56 20.57 -10.69
CA THR A 75 -13.98 20.52 -11.02
C THR A 75 -14.22 19.59 -12.21
N PHE A 76 -15.47 19.14 -12.38
CA PHE A 76 -15.86 18.34 -13.53
C PHE A 76 -15.47 18.99 -14.87
N THR A 77 -15.73 20.30 -15.02
CA THR A 77 -15.42 21.03 -16.26
C THR A 77 -13.92 21.11 -16.51
N GLN A 78 -13.10 21.35 -15.47
CA GLN A 78 -11.63 21.35 -15.60
C GLN A 78 -11.10 20.00 -16.08
N PHE A 79 -11.60 18.91 -15.48
CA PHE A 79 -11.23 17.56 -15.88
C PHE A 79 -11.70 17.24 -17.31
N SER A 80 -12.98 17.49 -17.61
CA SER A 80 -13.60 17.21 -18.91
C SER A 80 -12.90 17.92 -20.07
N ASN A 81 -12.61 19.22 -19.91
CA ASN A 81 -11.93 20.00 -20.96
C ASN A 81 -10.54 19.47 -21.29
N ARG A 82 -9.79 18.98 -20.28
CA ARG A 82 -8.45 18.40 -20.49
C ARG A 82 -8.47 17.05 -21.20
N MET A 83 -9.52 16.26 -21.00
CA MET A 83 -9.62 14.90 -21.55
C MET A 83 -10.18 14.88 -22.98
N ILE A 84 -10.99 15.88 -23.33
CA ILE A 84 -11.77 15.89 -24.59
C ILE A 84 -11.15 16.83 -25.64
N SER A 85 -10.25 17.74 -25.24
CA SER A 85 -9.56 18.62 -26.19
C SER A 85 -8.46 17.83 -26.93
N THR A 86 -8.76 17.42 -28.16
CA THR A 86 -7.78 17.04 -29.21
C THR A 86 -7.05 18.24 -29.77
#